data_AF-A0A7C1QLQ4-F1
#
_entry.id   AF-A0A7C1QLQ4-F1
#
_cell.length_a   1.000
_cell.length_b   1.000
_cell.length_c   1.000
_cell.angle_alpha   90.00
_cell.angle_beta   90.00
_cell.angle_gamma   90.00
#
_symmetry.space_group_name_H-M   'P 1'
#
loop_
_entity.id
_entity.type
_entity.pdbx_description
1 polymer ?
#
loop_
_entity_poly.entity_id
_entity_poly.type
_entity_poly.pdbx_seq_one_letter_code
_entity_poly.pdbx_strand_id
1 'polypeptide(L)'
;DHVAITAHKMLSGIADEGDIFLKKIIPVTNSTDIGTLFEEIESVIPGMVHELLDGIESGTINPIPQDETKCILSYPRYPSDGWIDWSKPAKEIDRLVRSVSKPYPGAFTCWNMKKIFIWKGYVLAEHPPFVGVPGHVIGSDDNLSVKVLTGEGIYVVTEINEENGDEIIPPATLIKGVQQRLGLTSGELFEVLKLLWEKKEGP
;
A
#
# COMPACT_ATOMS: atom_id res chain seq x y z
N ASP A 1 2.77 15.44 3.18
CA ASP A 1 1.36 15.40 2.74
C ASP A 1 0.46 15.39 3.97
N HIS A 2 -0.86 15.26 3.80
CA HIS A 2 -1.81 15.15 4.91
C HIS A 2 -3.08 14.40 4.47
N VAL A 3 -3.83 13.89 5.43
CA VAL A 3 -5.22 13.46 5.27
C VAL A 3 -6.13 14.31 6.15
N ALA A 4 -7.44 14.23 5.92
CA ALA A 4 -8.43 14.92 6.72
C ALA A 4 -9.49 13.95 7.24
N ILE A 5 -9.90 14.11 8.50
CA ILE A 5 -11.11 13.51 9.05
C ILE A 5 -12.20 14.58 9.00
N THR A 6 -13.38 14.22 8.49
CA THR A 6 -14.52 15.13 8.37
C THR A 6 -15.75 14.58 9.04
N ALA A 7 -16.42 15.40 9.85
CA ALA A 7 -17.79 15.16 10.25
C ALA A 7 -18.67 15.94 9.28
N HIS A 8 -19.62 15.26 8.63
CA HIS A 8 -20.47 15.85 7.62
C HIS A 8 -21.91 15.36 7.78
N LYS A 9 -22.85 16.06 7.14
CA LYS A 9 -24.26 15.69 7.18
C LYS A 9 -24.52 14.44 6.36
N MET A 10 -25.12 13.42 6.95
CA MET A 10 -25.61 12.27 6.18
C MET A 10 -26.81 12.68 5.33
N LEU A 11 -26.70 12.47 4.02
CA LEU A 11 -27.77 12.68 3.05
C LEU A 11 -28.16 11.34 2.41
N SER A 12 -29.39 11.24 1.90
CA SER A 12 -29.90 10.01 1.26
C SER A 12 -29.48 9.87 -0.21
N GLY A 13 -28.77 10.86 -0.75
CA GLY A 13 -28.34 10.93 -2.14
C GLY A 13 -27.00 10.23 -2.36
N ILE A 14 -26.01 10.99 -2.80
CA ILE A 14 -24.66 10.50 -3.06
C ILE A 14 -23.94 10.34 -1.72
N ALA A 15 -23.20 9.24 -1.57
CA ALA A 15 -22.38 9.01 -0.38
C ALA A 15 -21.36 10.16 -0.19
N ASP A 16 -21.18 10.57 1.06
CA ASP A 16 -20.19 11.57 1.50
C ASP A 16 -20.37 12.99 0.90
N GLU A 17 -21.58 13.37 0.46
CA GLU A 17 -21.83 14.66 -0.22
C GLU A 17 -22.27 15.82 0.70
N GLY A 18 -22.68 15.53 1.94
CA GLY A 18 -23.30 16.54 2.79
C GLY A 18 -22.33 17.59 3.36
N ASP A 19 -22.88 18.71 3.79
CA ASP A 19 -22.09 19.83 4.33
C ASP A 19 -21.19 19.39 5.50
N ILE A 20 -19.98 19.95 5.55
CA ILE A 20 -18.95 19.61 6.53
C ILE A 20 -19.12 20.46 7.78
N PHE A 21 -19.31 19.81 8.93
CA PHE A 21 -19.40 20.44 10.24
C PHE A 21 -18.03 20.68 10.86
N LEU A 22 -17.16 19.66 10.86
CA LEU A 22 -15.82 19.72 11.42
C LEU A 22 -14.82 19.06 10.48
N LYS A 23 -13.59 19.54 10.54
CA LYS A 23 -12.45 18.98 9.80
C LYS A 23 -11.21 18.99 10.69
N LYS A 24 -10.54 17.85 10.80
CA LYS A 24 -9.22 17.74 11.44
C LYS A 24 -8.21 17.26 10.41
N ILE A 25 -7.03 17.87 10.39
CA ILE A 25 -5.95 17.53 9.47
C ILE A 25 -4.92 16.69 10.21
N ILE A 26 -4.52 15.56 9.61
CA ILE A 26 -3.48 14.67 10.13
C ILE A 26 -2.31 14.68 9.15
N PRO A 27 -1.08 15.02 9.59
CA PRO A 27 0.09 15.03 8.72
C PRO A 27 0.45 13.60 8.28
N VAL A 28 0.85 13.45 7.01
CA VAL A 28 1.38 12.19 6.46
C VAL A 28 2.82 12.41 6.04
N THR A 29 3.71 11.58 6.58
CA THR A 29 5.14 11.58 6.28
C THR A 29 5.53 10.33 5.49
N ASN A 30 6.79 10.22 5.11
CA ASN A 30 7.32 9.03 4.44
C ASN A 30 7.38 7.80 5.36
N SER A 31 7.22 7.97 6.68
CA SER A 31 7.17 6.87 7.64
C SER A 31 5.75 6.52 8.07
N THR A 32 4.74 7.31 7.70
CA THR A 32 3.34 7.00 7.98
C THR A 32 2.90 5.82 7.13
N ASP A 33 2.52 4.73 7.79
CA ASP A 33 1.79 3.63 7.17
C ASP A 33 0.31 3.68 7.58
N ILE A 34 -0.48 2.81 6.99
CA ILE A 34 -1.92 2.81 7.24
C ILE A 34 -2.28 2.43 8.68
N GLY A 35 -1.49 1.57 9.33
CA GLY A 35 -1.72 1.17 10.72
C GLY A 35 -1.51 2.33 11.69
N THR A 36 -0.35 2.98 11.59
CA THR A 36 -0.04 4.20 12.37
C THR A 36 -1.04 5.33 12.10
N LEU A 37 -1.50 5.48 10.85
CA LEU A 37 -2.53 6.45 10.52
C LEU A 37 -3.88 6.11 11.17
N PHE A 38 -4.27 4.83 11.23
CA PHE A 38 -5.48 4.40 11.92
C PHE A 38 -5.42 4.71 13.42
N GLU A 39 -4.29 4.42 14.07
CA GLU A 39 -4.08 4.74 15.49
C GLU A 39 -4.25 6.25 15.76
N GLU A 40 -3.69 7.09 14.89
CA GLU A 40 -3.83 8.55 15.02
C GLU A 40 -5.29 9.00 14.78
N ILE A 41 -5.96 8.44 13.77
CA ILE A 41 -7.38 8.71 13.50
C ILE A 41 -8.25 8.33 14.71
N GLU A 42 -8.05 7.14 15.26
CA GLU A 42 -8.79 6.63 16.43
C GLU A 42 -8.60 7.54 17.66
N SER A 43 -7.41 8.10 17.83
CA SER A 43 -7.13 9.04 18.92
C SER A 43 -7.86 10.40 18.78
N VAL A 44 -8.11 10.85 17.55
CA VAL A 44 -8.71 12.17 17.25
C VAL A 44 -10.24 12.12 17.27
N ILE A 45 -10.84 11.01 16.85
CA ILE A 45 -12.30 10.88 16.70
C ILE A 45 -13.08 11.25 17.98
N PRO A 46 -12.76 10.76 19.19
CA PRO A 46 -13.54 11.06 20.39
C PRO A 46 -13.67 12.56 20.67
N GLY A 47 -12.55 13.30 20.59
CA GLY A 47 -12.54 14.75 20.80
C GLY A 47 -13.34 15.49 19.74
N MET A 48 -13.24 15.05 18.49
CA MET A 48 -14.00 15.61 17.37
C MET A 48 -15.52 15.38 17.52
N VAL A 49 -15.94 14.22 18.04
CA VAL A 49 -17.35 13.94 18.32
C VAL A 49 -17.88 14.83 19.45
N HIS A 50 -17.12 15.03 20.53
CA HIS A 50 -17.51 15.95 21.59
C HIS A 50 -17.66 17.39 21.08
N GLU A 51 -16.67 17.89 20.34
CA GLU A 51 -16.71 19.22 19.72
C GLU A 51 -17.94 19.39 18.81
N LEU A 52 -18.29 18.35 18.05
CA LEU A 52 -19.46 18.34 17.17
C LEU A 52 -20.76 18.46 17.97
N LEU A 53 -20.93 17.63 19.00
CA LEU A 53 -22.15 17.59 19.80
C LEU A 53 -22.36 18.90 20.57
N ASP A 54 -21.32 19.41 21.22
CA ASP A 54 -21.38 20.69 21.94
C ASP A 54 -21.72 21.85 20.99
N GLY A 55 -21.15 21.84 19.78
CA GLY A 55 -21.43 22.82 18.74
C GLY A 55 -22.86 22.77 18.22
N ILE A 56 -23.43 21.57 18.09
CA ILE A 56 -24.83 21.36 17.70
C ILE A 56 -25.77 21.82 18.82
N GLU A 57 -25.54 21.40 20.06
CA GLU A 57 -26.41 21.74 21.21
C GLU A 57 -26.45 23.25 21.47
N SER A 58 -25.30 23.92 21.37
CA SER A 58 -25.18 25.37 21.56
C SER A 58 -25.63 26.20 20.34
N GLY A 59 -25.89 25.57 19.19
CA GLY A 59 -26.21 26.25 17.94
C GLY A 59 -25.07 27.10 17.38
N THR A 60 -23.83 26.80 17.75
CA THR A 60 -22.63 27.57 17.33
C THR A 60 -21.95 26.98 16.10
N ILE A 61 -22.23 25.72 15.77
CA ILE A 61 -21.62 25.06 14.62
C ILE A 61 -22.30 25.47 13.31
N ASN A 62 -21.49 25.93 12.36
CA ASN A 62 -21.96 26.36 11.04
C ASN A 62 -21.37 25.43 9.98
N PRO A 63 -22.17 24.56 9.35
CA PRO A 63 -21.68 23.65 8.34
C PRO A 63 -21.26 24.38 7.06
N ILE A 64 -20.22 23.87 6.41
CA ILE A 64 -19.65 24.42 5.18
C ILE A 64 -20.03 23.51 4.01
N PRO A 65 -20.75 24.03 2.98
CA PRO A 65 -21.05 23.25 1.78
C PRO A 65 -19.80 22.74 1.09
N GLN A 66 -19.87 21.50 0.58
CA GLN A 66 -18.78 20.92 -0.20
C GLN A 66 -18.71 21.55 -1.61
N ASP A 67 -17.51 21.61 -2.18
CA ASP A 67 -17.29 22.06 -3.55
C ASP A 67 -17.30 20.86 -4.50
N GLU A 68 -18.43 20.66 -5.19
CA GLU A 68 -18.63 19.53 -6.12
C GLU A 68 -17.57 19.47 -7.23
N THR A 69 -16.99 20.61 -7.61
CA THR A 69 -15.94 20.64 -8.67
C THR A 69 -14.61 20.03 -8.21
N LYS A 70 -14.45 19.83 -6.90
CA LYS A 70 -13.27 19.23 -6.27
C LYS A 70 -13.52 17.83 -5.74
N CYS A 71 -14.71 17.26 -5.97
CA CYS A 71 -15.06 15.94 -5.50
C CYS A 71 -14.23 14.86 -6.21
N ILE A 72 -13.63 13.97 -5.43
CA ILE A 72 -12.93 12.78 -5.92
C ILE A 72 -13.55 11.58 -5.23
N LEU A 73 -14.24 10.74 -6.01
CA LEU A 73 -14.83 9.51 -5.51
C LEU A 73 -13.76 8.43 -5.35
N SER A 74 -13.75 7.82 -4.17
CA SER A 74 -12.90 6.66 -3.87
C SER A 74 -13.76 5.40 -3.87
N TYR A 75 -13.41 4.44 -4.72
CA TYR A 75 -14.12 3.17 -4.82
C TYR A 75 -13.48 2.09 -3.94
N PRO A 76 -14.24 1.03 -3.57
CA PRO A 76 -13.70 -0.08 -2.80
C PRO A 76 -12.45 -0.69 -3.42
N ARG A 77 -11.53 -1.12 -2.55
CA ARG A 77 -10.29 -1.81 -2.93
C ARG A 77 -10.43 -3.31 -2.70
N TYR A 78 -9.80 -4.10 -3.56
CA TYR A 78 -9.71 -5.54 -3.45
C TYR A 78 -8.31 -5.98 -3.01
N PRO A 79 -8.15 -7.16 -2.38
CA PRO A 79 -6.84 -7.70 -2.08
C PRO A 79 -5.91 -7.76 -3.31
N SER A 80 -6.46 -7.97 -4.50
CA SER A 80 -5.71 -7.96 -5.78
C SER A 80 -5.03 -6.62 -6.08
N ASP A 81 -5.54 -5.52 -5.56
CA ASP A 81 -4.96 -4.18 -5.77
C ASP A 81 -3.67 -3.98 -4.96
N GLY A 82 -3.28 -4.95 -4.12
CA GLY A 82 -1.98 -5.01 -3.45
C GLY A 82 -0.85 -5.53 -4.35
N TRP A 83 -1.11 -5.89 -5.61
CA TRP A 83 -0.08 -6.38 -6.53
C TRP A 83 0.98 -5.31 -6.80
N ILE A 84 2.24 -5.66 -6.57
CA ILE A 84 3.38 -4.79 -6.84
C ILE A 84 3.76 -4.90 -8.31
N ASP A 85 3.46 -3.85 -9.07
CA ASP A 85 4.02 -3.63 -10.39
C ASP A 85 5.43 -3.00 -10.26
N TRP A 86 6.46 -3.83 -10.38
CA TRP A 86 7.85 -3.39 -10.27
C TRP A 86 8.26 -2.37 -11.34
N SER A 87 7.52 -2.24 -12.45
CA SER A 87 7.79 -1.23 -13.47
C SER A 87 7.44 0.20 -13.03
N LYS A 88 6.78 0.35 -11.88
CA LYS A 88 6.51 1.66 -11.26
C LYS A 88 7.76 2.22 -10.57
N PRO A 89 7.82 3.55 -10.34
CA PRO A 89 8.85 4.16 -9.51
C PRO A 89 8.86 3.56 -8.09
N ALA A 90 10.05 3.45 -7.48
CA ALA A 90 10.21 2.94 -6.12
C ALA A 90 9.33 3.69 -5.09
N LYS A 91 9.11 4.99 -5.29
CA LYS A 91 8.22 5.81 -4.44
C LYS A 91 6.74 5.41 -4.53
N GLU A 92 6.27 4.96 -5.69
CA GLU A 92 4.90 4.47 -5.84
C GLU A 92 4.74 3.10 -5.18
N ILE A 93 5.74 2.22 -5.33
CA ILE A 93 5.78 0.91 -4.66
C ILE A 93 5.79 1.10 -3.14
N ASP A 94 6.62 2.01 -2.63
CA ASP A 94 6.67 2.35 -1.21
C ASP A 94 5.32 2.80 -0.65
N ARG A 95 4.63 3.70 -1.38
CA ARG A 95 3.28 4.15 -1.02
C ARG A 95 2.28 3.02 -1.02
N LEU A 96 2.33 2.13 -2.02
CA LEU A 96 1.47 0.95 -2.08
C LEU A 96 1.69 0.08 -0.83
N VAL A 97 2.94 -0.35 -0.58
CA VAL A 97 3.31 -1.20 0.56
C VAL A 97 2.80 -0.61 1.87
N ARG A 98 3.02 0.69 2.12
CA ARG A 98 2.54 1.36 3.35
C ARG A 98 1.02 1.48 3.42
N SER A 99 0.35 1.75 2.29
CA SER A 99 -1.11 1.97 2.24
C SER A 99 -1.95 0.71 2.43
N VAL A 100 -1.41 -0.46 2.07
CA VAL A 100 -2.09 -1.75 2.21
C VAL A 100 -1.43 -2.67 3.23
N SER A 101 -0.52 -2.15 4.07
CA SER A 101 0.08 -2.89 5.19
C SER A 101 -0.97 -3.17 6.28
N LYS A 102 -0.57 -3.82 7.37
CA LYS A 102 -1.48 -4.17 8.48
C LYS A 102 -2.28 -2.93 8.94
N PRO A 103 -3.60 -3.05 9.15
CA PRO A 103 -4.42 -4.28 9.21
C PRO A 103 -4.96 -4.79 7.86
N TYR A 104 -4.57 -4.21 6.73
CA TYR A 104 -5.00 -4.67 5.40
C TYR A 104 -4.24 -5.93 4.93
N PRO A 105 -4.70 -6.58 3.83
CA PRO A 105 -4.13 -7.85 3.36
C PRO A 105 -2.64 -7.85 2.97
N GLY A 106 -1.98 -6.70 2.85
CA GLY A 106 -0.58 -6.58 2.45
C GLY A 106 -0.38 -6.37 0.94
N ALA A 107 0.73 -5.73 0.60
CA ALA A 107 1.21 -5.69 -0.78
C ALA A 107 1.90 -7.01 -1.10
N PHE A 108 1.83 -7.47 -2.35
CA PHE A 108 2.38 -8.77 -2.73
C PHE A 108 2.99 -8.78 -4.12
N THR A 109 3.89 -9.73 -4.33
CA THR A 109 4.56 -10.00 -5.60
C THR A 109 4.73 -11.51 -5.78
N CYS A 110 5.18 -11.93 -6.95
CA CYS A 110 5.68 -13.29 -7.16
C CYS A 110 7.20 -13.37 -6.99
N TRP A 111 7.65 -14.54 -6.56
CA TRP A 111 9.05 -14.97 -6.51
C TRP A 111 9.09 -16.47 -6.79
N ASN A 112 9.78 -16.90 -7.85
CA ASN A 112 9.82 -18.31 -8.30
C ASN A 112 8.42 -18.95 -8.39
N MET A 113 7.48 -18.26 -9.06
CA MET A 113 6.06 -18.63 -9.18
C MET A 113 5.28 -18.75 -7.86
N LYS A 114 5.88 -18.42 -6.71
CA LYS A 114 5.20 -18.36 -5.41
C LYS A 114 4.80 -16.93 -5.08
N LYS A 115 3.64 -16.76 -4.47
CA LYS A 115 3.24 -15.46 -3.92
C LYS A 115 3.94 -15.22 -2.59
N ILE A 116 4.50 -14.02 -2.45
CA ILE A 116 5.06 -13.50 -1.21
C ILE A 116 4.45 -12.13 -0.93
N PHE A 117 4.21 -11.80 0.33
CA PHE A 117 3.82 -10.45 0.72
C PHE A 117 5.05 -9.64 1.14
N ILE A 118 4.95 -8.34 0.95
CA ILE A 118 5.93 -7.33 1.37
C ILE A 118 5.23 -6.40 2.35
N TRP A 119 5.69 -6.41 3.60
CA TRP A 119 5.07 -5.63 4.69
C TRP A 119 5.78 -4.31 4.95
N LYS A 120 7.10 -4.29 4.77
CA LYS A 120 7.92 -3.09 4.90
C LYS A 120 9.06 -3.06 3.91
N GLY A 121 9.45 -1.83 3.63
CA GLY A 121 10.63 -1.47 2.88
C GLY A 121 10.77 0.04 2.84
N TYR A 122 11.72 0.52 2.05
CA TYR A 122 11.96 1.95 1.85
C TYR A 122 12.62 2.21 0.51
N VAL A 123 12.49 3.44 0.02
CA VAL A 123 13.19 3.89 -1.20
C VAL A 123 14.66 4.17 -0.86
N LEU A 124 15.57 3.56 -1.60
CA LEU A 124 17.00 3.85 -1.48
C LEU A 124 17.26 5.26 -2.03
N ALA A 125 17.63 6.20 -1.15
CA ALA A 125 17.75 7.61 -1.49
C ALA A 125 18.84 7.90 -2.53
N GLU A 126 19.98 7.20 -2.42
CA GLU A 126 21.12 7.39 -3.31
C GLU A 126 21.55 6.06 -3.90
N HIS A 127 21.70 6.06 -5.22
CA HIS A 127 22.24 4.94 -5.96
C HIS A 127 22.88 5.44 -7.26
N PRO A 128 23.89 4.73 -7.80
CA PRO A 128 24.39 5.05 -9.12
C PRO A 128 23.28 4.85 -10.18
N PRO A 129 23.38 5.52 -11.34
CA PRO A 129 22.57 5.16 -12.50
C PRO A 129 22.74 3.67 -12.80
N PHE A 130 21.64 3.02 -13.16
CA PHE A 130 21.63 1.60 -13.45
C PHE A 130 20.93 1.33 -14.79
N VAL A 131 21.34 0.25 -15.43
CA VAL A 131 20.61 -0.37 -16.52
C VAL A 131 20.25 -1.77 -16.06
N GLY A 132 18.96 -2.07 -16.04
CA GLY A 132 18.47 -3.35 -15.57
C GLY A 132 16.98 -3.48 -15.80
N VAL A 133 16.44 -4.62 -15.42
CA VAL A 133 15.03 -4.93 -15.63
C VAL A 133 14.29 -4.76 -14.30
N PRO A 134 13.12 -4.10 -14.28
CA PRO A 134 12.32 -4.01 -13.06
C PRO A 134 12.02 -5.37 -12.42
N GLY A 135 12.11 -5.40 -11.09
CA GLY A 135 12.00 -6.58 -10.24
C GLY A 135 13.31 -7.32 -10.00
N HIS A 136 14.42 -6.95 -10.66
CA HIS A 136 15.71 -7.64 -10.50
C HIS A 136 16.32 -7.37 -9.12
N VAL A 137 16.74 -8.43 -8.44
CA VAL A 137 17.42 -8.33 -7.14
C VAL A 137 18.89 -7.99 -7.36
N ILE A 138 19.38 -6.89 -6.80
CA ILE A 138 20.76 -6.42 -7.02
C ILE A 138 21.67 -6.60 -5.82
N GLY A 139 21.15 -7.13 -4.72
CA GLY A 139 21.94 -7.51 -3.56
C GLY A 139 21.12 -7.50 -2.27
N SER A 140 21.79 -7.89 -1.19
CA SER A 140 21.29 -7.77 0.16
C SER A 140 22.24 -6.90 1.01
N ASP A 141 21.75 -6.39 2.13
CA ASP A 141 22.57 -5.74 3.15
C ASP A 141 22.79 -6.64 4.37
N ASP A 142 23.55 -6.13 5.35
CA ASP A 142 23.87 -6.84 6.59
C ASP A 142 22.64 -7.14 7.46
N ASN A 143 21.55 -6.39 7.26
CA ASN A 143 20.27 -6.62 7.92
C ASN A 143 19.40 -7.65 7.18
N LEU A 144 19.96 -8.33 6.18
CA LEU A 144 19.25 -9.31 5.33
C LEU A 144 18.08 -8.70 4.55
N SER A 145 18.11 -7.38 4.33
CA SER A 145 17.18 -6.69 3.43
C SER A 145 17.56 -6.98 1.98
N VAL A 146 16.61 -6.86 1.05
CA VAL A 146 16.83 -7.13 -0.38
C VAL A 146 16.58 -5.87 -1.20
N LYS A 147 17.54 -5.50 -2.04
CA LYS A 147 17.47 -4.34 -2.94
C LYS A 147 16.94 -4.77 -4.30
N VAL A 148 15.88 -4.12 -4.76
CA VAL A 148 15.16 -4.49 -5.98
C VAL A 148 15.11 -3.29 -6.93
N LEU A 149 15.52 -3.51 -8.19
CA LEU A 149 15.36 -2.49 -9.23
C LEU A 149 13.88 -2.27 -9.52
N THR A 150 13.51 -1.02 -9.72
CA THR A 150 12.14 -0.62 -10.08
C THR A 150 12.16 0.10 -11.43
N GLY A 151 11.02 0.60 -11.91
CA GLY A 151 11.00 1.45 -13.10
C GLY A 151 11.83 2.73 -12.95
N GLU A 152 11.87 3.26 -11.73
CA GLU A 152 12.70 4.41 -11.37
C GLU A 152 13.14 4.28 -9.91
N GLY A 153 14.45 4.19 -9.70
CA GLY A 153 15.04 4.02 -8.38
C GLY A 153 15.06 2.57 -7.89
N ILE A 154 15.45 2.40 -6.63
CA ILE A 154 15.61 1.10 -5.99
C ILE A 154 14.74 1.05 -4.74
N TYR A 155 13.96 -0.02 -4.61
CA TYR A 155 13.19 -0.29 -3.40
C TYR A 155 13.91 -1.35 -2.58
N VAL A 156 14.08 -1.09 -1.28
CA VAL A 156 14.70 -2.00 -0.33
C VAL A 156 13.60 -2.67 0.48
N VAL A 157 13.46 -3.97 0.32
CA VAL A 157 12.49 -4.80 1.04
C VAL A 157 13.12 -5.26 2.35
N THR A 158 12.39 -5.13 3.46
CA THR A 158 12.90 -5.48 4.80
C THR A 158 12.09 -6.55 5.52
N GLU A 159 10.79 -6.67 5.22
CA GLU A 159 9.90 -7.62 5.89
C GLU A 159 9.01 -8.32 4.86
N ILE A 160 9.05 -9.65 4.83
CA ILE A 160 8.21 -10.50 3.96
C ILE A 160 7.64 -11.69 4.72
N ASN A 161 6.60 -12.31 4.15
CA ASN A 161 6.21 -13.68 4.46
C ASN A 161 5.74 -14.39 3.17
N GLU A 162 5.79 -15.72 3.17
CA GLU A 162 5.16 -16.54 2.12
C GLU A 162 3.63 -16.58 2.31
N GLU A 163 2.88 -16.85 1.25
CA GLU A 163 1.40 -16.84 1.28
C GLU A 163 0.78 -17.75 2.36
N ASN A 164 1.41 -18.88 2.67
CA ASN A 164 0.92 -19.84 3.67
C ASN A 164 1.67 -19.77 5.01
N GLY A 165 2.50 -18.74 5.22
CA GLY A 165 3.28 -18.58 6.45
C GLY A 165 2.91 -17.30 7.17
N ASP A 166 2.69 -17.36 8.48
CA ASP A 166 2.37 -16.16 9.29
C ASP A 166 3.62 -15.43 9.79
N GLU A 167 4.78 -16.09 9.70
CA GLU A 167 6.06 -15.55 10.19
C GLU A 167 6.61 -14.49 9.23
N ILE A 168 6.78 -13.27 9.75
CA ILE A 168 7.48 -12.19 9.04
C ILE A 168 8.98 -12.39 9.23
N ILE A 169 9.69 -12.53 8.11
CA ILE A 169 11.12 -12.80 8.06
C ILE A 169 11.85 -11.78 7.19
N PRO A 170 13.17 -11.58 7.40
CA PRO A 170 13.99 -10.81 6.48
C PRO A 170 14.05 -11.46 5.10
N PRO A 171 13.96 -10.71 4.00
CA PRO A 171 13.82 -11.29 2.66
C PRO A 171 15.03 -12.10 2.20
N ALA A 172 16.26 -11.76 2.60
CA ALA A 172 17.44 -12.52 2.19
C ALA A 172 17.52 -13.93 2.83
N THR A 173 16.62 -14.28 3.75
CA THR A 173 16.47 -15.65 4.25
C THR A 173 15.95 -16.60 3.15
N LEU A 174 15.13 -16.09 2.24
CA LEU A 174 14.58 -16.80 1.08
C LEU A 174 15.28 -16.39 -0.22
N ILE A 175 15.48 -15.09 -0.42
CA ILE A 175 15.97 -14.48 -1.66
C ILE A 175 17.49 -14.25 -1.55
N LYS A 176 18.27 -15.31 -1.80
CA LYS A 176 19.72 -15.36 -1.46
C LYS A 176 20.69 -14.88 -2.55
N GLY A 177 20.21 -14.40 -3.70
CA GLY A 177 21.11 -14.12 -4.81
C GLY A 177 20.61 -13.08 -5.81
N VAL A 178 21.57 -12.39 -6.43
CA VAL A 178 21.31 -11.33 -7.42
C VAL A 178 20.80 -11.85 -8.77
N GLN A 179 20.81 -13.17 -8.98
CA GLN A 179 20.24 -13.78 -10.18
C GLN A 179 18.71 -13.92 -10.10
N GLN A 180 18.10 -13.53 -8.99
CA GLN A 180 16.67 -13.68 -8.74
C GLN A 180 15.89 -12.45 -9.16
N ARG A 181 14.61 -12.66 -9.44
CA ARG A 181 13.69 -11.61 -9.87
C ARG A 181 12.36 -11.72 -9.12
N LEU A 182 11.81 -10.57 -8.78
CA LEU A 182 10.46 -10.40 -8.25
C LEU A 182 9.52 -9.97 -9.37
N GLY A 183 8.26 -10.41 -9.24
CA GLY A 183 7.21 -10.22 -10.23
C GLY A 183 6.99 -11.49 -11.05
N LEU A 184 6.18 -11.37 -12.11
CA LEU A 184 5.98 -12.42 -13.10
C LEU A 184 6.59 -11.96 -14.42
N THR A 185 7.44 -12.80 -15.00
CA THR A 185 7.91 -12.62 -16.37
C THR A 185 6.92 -13.24 -17.36
N SER A 186 6.96 -12.78 -18.62
CA SER A 186 6.16 -13.40 -19.69
C SER A 186 6.50 -14.88 -19.88
N GLY A 187 7.75 -15.29 -19.60
CA GLY A 187 8.17 -16.69 -19.62
C GLY A 187 7.49 -17.51 -18.53
N GLU A 188 7.53 -17.05 -17.28
CA GLU A 188 6.85 -17.72 -16.17
C GLU A 188 5.33 -17.76 -16.37
N LEU A 189 4.73 -16.70 -16.92
CA LEU A 189 3.31 -16.70 -17.25
C LEU A 189 2.98 -17.76 -18.32
N PHE A 190 3.82 -17.90 -19.35
CA PHE A 190 3.66 -18.94 -20.35
C PHE A 190 3.78 -20.34 -19.75
N GLU A 191 4.74 -20.56 -18.84
CA GLU A 191 4.87 -21.83 -18.12
C GLU A 191 3.64 -22.14 -17.26
N VAL A 192 3.12 -21.16 -16.52
CA VAL A 192 1.89 -21.32 -15.74
C VAL A 192 0.70 -21.66 -16.65
N LEU A 193 0.53 -20.94 -17.76
CA LEU A 193 -0.54 -21.22 -18.73
C LEU A 193 -0.41 -22.61 -19.34
N LYS A 194 0.81 -23.04 -19.67
CA LYS A 194 1.09 -24.39 -20.18
C LYS A 194 0.73 -25.46 -19.15
N LEU A 195 1.15 -25.29 -17.89
CA LEU A 195 0.81 -26.22 -16.80
C LEU A 195 -0.69 -26.31 -16.55
N LEU A 196 -1.42 -25.18 -16.62
CA LEU A 196 -2.87 -25.15 -16.49
C LEU A 196 -3.56 -25.82 -17.69
N TRP A 197 -3.04 -25.62 -18.90
CA TRP A 197 -3.53 -26.29 -20.11
C TRP A 197 -3.36 -27.80 -20.01
N GLU A 198 -2.16 -28.29 -19.67
CA GLU A 198 -1.86 -29.71 -19.51
C GLU A 198 -2.69 -30.37 -18.40
N LYS A 199 -2.99 -29.65 -17.31
CA LYS A 199 -3.90 -30.13 -16.26
C LYS A 199 -5.36 -30.17 -16.70
N LYS A 200 -5.78 -29.24 -17.57
CA LYS A 200 -7.14 -29.22 -18.13
C LYS A 200 -7.34 -30.34 -19.15
N GLU A 201 -6.28 -30.71 -19.86
CA GLU A 201 -6.23 -31.84 -20.80
C GLU A 201 -5.63 -33.11 -20.20
N GLY A 202 -5.81 -33.34 -18.88
CA GLY A 202 -5.38 -34.59 -18.23
C GLY A 202 -5.89 -35.83 -18.99
N PRO A 203 -5.17 -36.97 -18.88
CA PRO A 203 -5.25 -38.12 -19.79
C PRO A 203 -6.65 -38.72 -19.97
#